data_AF-A0A2W6VM77-F1
#
_entry.id   AF-A0A2W6VM77-F1
#
_cell.length_a   1.000
_cell.length_b   1.000
_cell.length_c   1.000
_cell.angle_alpha   90.00
_cell.angle_beta   90.00
_cell.angle_gamma   90.00
#
_symmetry.space_group_name_H-M   'P 1'
#
loop_
_entity.id
_entity.type
_entity.pdbx_description
1 polymer ?
#
loop_
_entity_poly.entity_id
_entity_poly.type
_entity_poly.pdbx_seq_one_letter_code
_entity_poly.pdbx_strand_id
1 'polypeptide(L)'
;MSGSSAGGYGSSAGATVAIADRISILGDLGTTVNGFIVADVHGIVHGTPASDYWNSTSRASFYVSVSSPGIDQFYRFNIPESISGIYDERIEIPFSLGGNSGINWMQFNAGLGMQLSGNWVMDFGNTVSFSIILPDGYSYVSAGGLTFRPLNPSTGGVPEPAIWAMMIAGFGLTGAALRRRQRVAAVLG
;
A
#
# COMPACT_ATOMS: atom_id res chain seq x y z
N MET A 1 2.61 -14.22 -9.04
CA MET A 1 3.18 -14.68 -10.33
C MET A 1 3.96 -15.94 -10.04
N SER A 2 3.48 -17.10 -10.49
CA SER A 2 4.19 -18.37 -10.36
C SER A 2 4.82 -18.75 -11.71
N GLY A 3 6.06 -19.21 -11.68
CA GLY A 3 6.77 -19.72 -12.87
C GLY A 3 7.26 -21.13 -12.59
N SER A 4 7.06 -22.04 -13.54
CA SER A 4 7.64 -23.38 -13.54
C SER A 4 8.34 -23.61 -14.88
N SER A 5 9.50 -24.27 -14.85
CA SER A 5 10.21 -24.65 -16.07
C SER A 5 10.49 -26.14 -16.08
N ALA A 6 9.89 -26.84 -17.03
CA ALA A 6 10.07 -28.27 -17.25
C ALA A 6 10.95 -28.48 -18.49
N GLY A 7 12.19 -28.93 -18.31
CA GLY A 7 13.06 -29.35 -19.42
C GLY A 7 14.55 -29.35 -19.06
N GLY A 8 15.25 -30.45 -19.35
CA GLY A 8 16.64 -30.75 -18.98
C GLY A 8 17.76 -29.93 -19.64
N TYR A 9 17.53 -28.65 -19.96
CA TYR A 9 18.59 -27.69 -20.27
C TYR A 9 18.25 -26.40 -19.52
N GLY A 10 19.18 -25.91 -18.69
CA GLY A 10 19.00 -24.80 -17.75
C GLY A 10 18.05 -23.72 -18.24
N SER A 11 16.79 -23.82 -17.82
CA SER A 11 15.73 -22.92 -18.22
C SER A 11 15.67 -21.77 -17.22
N SER A 12 16.16 -20.61 -17.63
CA SER A 12 16.05 -19.37 -16.87
C SER A 12 14.75 -18.66 -17.19
N ALA A 13 13.83 -18.62 -16.23
CA ALA A 13 12.64 -17.77 -16.28
C ALA A 13 12.81 -16.62 -15.29
N GLY A 14 12.45 -15.41 -15.72
CA GLY A 14 12.44 -14.24 -14.84
C GLY A 14 11.17 -13.42 -15.01
N ALA A 15 10.68 -12.91 -13.89
CA ALA A 15 9.55 -12.01 -13.82
C ALA A 15 9.96 -10.80 -12.97
N THR A 16 9.55 -9.62 -13.42
CA THR A 16 9.71 -8.39 -12.64
C THR A 16 8.36 -7.73 -12.47
N VAL A 17 7.97 -7.50 -11.21
CA VAL A 17 6.86 -6.61 -10.87
C VAL A 17 7.50 -5.36 -10.29
N ALA A 18 7.26 -4.21 -10.92
CA ALA A 18 7.80 -2.95 -10.47
C ALA A 18 6.68 -1.94 -10.21
N ILE A 19 6.82 -1.19 -9.13
CA ILE A 19 6.06 0.04 -8.88
C ILE A 19 7.05 1.17 -9.10
N ALA A 20 6.69 2.13 -9.95
CA ALA A 20 7.43 3.36 -10.16
C ALA A 20 6.43 4.50 -10.00
N ASP A 21 6.56 5.25 -8.91
CA ASP A 21 5.63 6.32 -8.59
C ASP A 21 6.38 7.55 -8.09
N ARG A 22 5.80 8.71 -8.34
CA ARG A 22 6.29 9.97 -7.81
C ARG A 22 5.24 10.53 -6.88
N ILE A 23 5.63 10.77 -5.65
CA ILE A 23 4.76 11.18 -4.58
C ILE A 23 5.09 12.62 -4.20
N SER A 24 4.06 13.46 -4.17
CA SER A 24 4.17 14.84 -3.69
C SER A 24 3.56 14.94 -2.29
N ILE A 25 4.32 15.50 -1.35
CA ILE A 25 3.80 15.76 0.00
C ILE A 25 3.07 17.09 0.00
N LEU A 26 1.89 17.10 0.60
CA LEU A 26 1.07 18.28 0.83
C LEU A 26 1.14 18.66 2.31
N GLY A 27 1.46 19.94 2.58
CA GLY A 27 1.61 20.54 3.91
C GLY A 27 2.50 21.78 3.85
N ASP A 28 2.57 22.55 4.93
CA ASP A 28 3.56 23.63 5.07
C ASP A 28 4.94 23.01 5.35
N LEU A 29 5.76 22.89 4.30
CA LEU A 29 7.09 22.28 4.35
C LEU A 29 8.17 23.26 4.87
N GLY A 30 7.79 24.26 5.67
CA GLY A 30 8.72 25.17 6.35
C GLY A 30 9.72 24.46 7.27
N THR A 31 9.52 23.17 7.55
CA THR A 31 10.43 22.30 8.30
C THR A 31 10.74 21.00 7.56
N THR A 32 11.79 20.30 8.01
CA THR A 32 12.11 18.97 7.53
C THR A 32 11.12 17.94 8.08
N VAL A 33 10.45 17.21 7.19
CA VAL A 33 9.56 16.09 7.43
C VAL A 33 10.34 14.79 7.35
N ASN A 34 10.39 14.03 8.44
CA ASN A 34 10.98 12.70 8.46
C ASN A 34 9.89 11.64 8.45
N GLY A 35 10.11 10.55 7.72
CA GLY A 35 9.15 9.46 7.60
C GLY A 35 9.83 8.15 7.21
N PHE A 36 9.01 7.12 7.03
CA PHE A 36 9.47 5.80 6.60
C PHE A 36 8.67 5.32 5.40
N ILE A 37 9.40 4.70 4.47
CA ILE A 37 8.80 3.78 3.50
C ILE A 37 8.94 2.39 4.08
N VAL A 38 7.79 1.72 4.24
CA VAL A 38 7.73 0.35 4.71
C VAL A 38 7.40 -0.54 3.52
N ALA A 39 8.22 -1.55 3.31
CA ALA A 39 7.96 -2.64 2.39
C ALA A 39 7.93 -3.95 3.17
N ASP A 40 6.78 -4.61 3.18
CA ASP A 40 6.65 -5.97 3.72
C ASP A 40 6.65 -6.94 2.52
N VAL A 41 7.49 -7.96 2.59
CA VAL A 41 7.63 -8.99 1.56
C VAL A 41 7.33 -10.34 2.19
N HIS A 42 6.25 -10.97 1.73
CA HIS A 42 5.90 -12.33 2.12
C HIS A 42 5.95 -13.25 0.91
N GLY A 43 6.57 -14.41 1.07
CA GLY A 43 6.62 -15.38 0.00
C GLY A 43 7.10 -16.76 0.43
N ILE A 44 6.85 -17.72 -0.43
CA ILE A 44 7.25 -19.11 -0.23
C ILE A 44 8.14 -19.53 -1.40
N VAL A 45 9.28 -20.15 -1.08
CA VAL A 45 10.19 -20.74 -2.06
C VAL A 45 10.27 -22.24 -1.82
N HIS A 46 9.77 -23.02 -2.77
CA HIS A 46 9.84 -24.48 -2.74
C HIS A 46 10.60 -24.97 -3.98
N GLY A 47 11.79 -25.53 -3.77
CA GLY A 47 12.53 -26.25 -4.80
C GLY A 47 12.54 -27.74 -4.54
N THR A 48 12.46 -28.55 -5.60
CA THR A 48 12.98 -29.91 -5.54
C THR A 48 14.48 -29.82 -5.76
N PRO A 49 15.34 -30.32 -4.84
CA PRO A 49 16.77 -30.45 -5.12
C PRO A 49 16.94 -31.47 -6.25
N ALA A 50 16.89 -31.02 -7.50
CA ALA A 50 17.25 -31.86 -8.62
C ALA A 50 18.75 -32.16 -8.49
N SER A 51 19.09 -33.44 -8.48
CA SER A 51 20.43 -33.99 -8.33
C SER A 51 21.41 -33.63 -9.46
N ASP A 52 21.01 -32.80 -10.43
CA ASP A 52 21.89 -32.32 -11.48
C ASP A 52 22.66 -31.11 -10.98
N TYR A 53 23.69 -31.44 -10.21
CA TYR A 53 24.80 -30.59 -9.83
C TYR A 53 25.32 -29.87 -11.06
N TRP A 54 25.27 -28.53 -11.07
CA TRP A 54 26.37 -27.63 -11.45
C TRP A 54 25.88 -26.18 -11.58
N ASN A 55 24.59 -25.87 -11.84
CA ASN A 55 24.11 -24.48 -12.01
C ASN A 55 22.63 -24.22 -11.61
N SER A 56 22.10 -24.91 -10.60
CA SER A 56 20.75 -24.66 -10.07
C SER A 56 20.72 -23.44 -9.14
N THR A 57 21.14 -22.26 -9.65
CA THR A 57 21.07 -21.01 -8.88
C THR A 57 19.69 -20.39 -9.05
N SER A 58 18.87 -20.43 -8.01
CA SER A 58 17.65 -19.66 -7.94
C SER A 58 17.89 -18.43 -7.06
N ARG A 59 17.61 -17.25 -7.59
CA ARG A 59 17.84 -15.96 -6.92
C ARG A 59 16.56 -15.15 -6.98
N ALA A 60 16.10 -14.72 -5.82
CA ALA A 60 15.07 -13.70 -5.70
C ALA A 60 15.70 -12.44 -5.10
N SER A 61 15.39 -11.30 -5.69
CA SER A 61 15.85 -10.01 -5.18
C SER A 61 14.66 -9.08 -5.07
N PHE A 62 14.56 -8.43 -3.92
CA PHE A 62 13.69 -7.30 -3.71
C PHE A 62 14.55 -6.04 -3.66
N TYR A 63 14.12 -4.98 -4.35
CA TYR A 63 14.79 -3.69 -4.28
C TYR A 63 13.79 -2.57 -4.06
N VAL A 64 14.25 -1.55 -3.34
CA VAL A 64 13.58 -0.27 -3.18
C VAL A 64 14.60 0.82 -3.45
N SER A 65 14.22 1.76 -4.30
CA SER A 65 14.97 2.98 -4.56
C SER A 65 14.09 4.18 -4.24
N VAL A 66 14.70 5.17 -3.63
CA VAL A 66 14.07 6.44 -3.30
C VAL A 66 14.97 7.53 -3.85
N SER A 67 14.41 8.41 -4.67
CA SER A 67 15.13 9.56 -5.20
C SER A 67 14.32 10.84 -5.03
N SER A 68 14.99 11.90 -4.60
CA SER A 68 14.48 13.26 -4.58
C SER A 68 15.65 14.22 -4.84
N PRO A 69 15.41 15.49 -5.18
CA PRO A 69 16.50 16.44 -5.36
C PRO A 69 17.37 16.53 -4.09
N GLY A 70 18.61 16.01 -4.15
CA GLY A 70 19.55 16.01 -3.02
C GLY A 70 19.53 14.75 -2.14
N ILE A 71 18.69 13.75 -2.44
CA ILE A 71 18.68 12.44 -1.76
C ILE A 71 18.53 11.34 -2.80
N ASP A 72 19.53 10.47 -2.91
CA ASP A 72 19.44 9.20 -3.65
C ASP A 72 19.75 8.05 -2.70
N GLN A 73 18.76 7.21 -2.44
CA GLN A 73 18.91 6.03 -1.58
C GLN A 73 18.47 4.77 -2.33
N PHE A 74 19.26 3.71 -2.22
CA PHE A 74 18.99 2.43 -2.85
C PHE A 74 19.22 1.29 -1.86
N TYR A 75 18.18 0.50 -1.65
CA TYR A 75 18.18 -0.68 -0.79
C TYR A 75 17.85 -1.90 -1.62
N ARG A 76 18.70 -2.94 -1.56
CA ARG A 76 18.46 -4.21 -2.24
C ARG A 76 18.63 -5.35 -1.23
N PHE A 77 17.56 -6.11 -1.06
CA PHE A 77 17.56 -7.36 -0.34
C PHE A 77 17.69 -8.51 -1.35
N ASN A 78 18.76 -9.29 -1.22
CA ASN A 78 18.93 -10.50 -2.02
C ASN A 78 18.68 -11.70 -1.12
N ILE A 79 17.82 -12.61 -1.57
CA ILE A 79 17.73 -13.92 -0.96
C ILE A 79 18.94 -14.72 -1.49
N PRO A 80 19.87 -15.18 -0.63
CA PRO A 80 20.97 -16.04 -1.04
C PRO A 80 20.43 -17.27 -1.80
N GLU A 81 21.26 -17.87 -2.66
CA GLU A 81 20.95 -19.08 -3.44
C GLU A 81 20.08 -20.04 -2.63
N SER A 82 18.80 -20.13 -2.98
CA SER A 82 17.74 -20.35 -1.99
C SER A 82 17.65 -21.80 -1.50
N ILE A 83 17.55 -21.95 -0.18
CA ILE A 83 17.08 -23.15 0.52
C ILE A 83 15.54 -23.06 0.57
N SER A 84 14.81 -24.15 0.38
CA SER A 84 13.34 -24.13 0.47
C SER A 84 12.86 -23.56 1.82
N GLY A 85 11.91 -22.63 1.81
CA GLY A 85 11.46 -21.94 3.02
C GLY A 85 10.35 -20.90 2.82
N ILE A 86 9.81 -20.42 3.95
CA ILE A 86 8.90 -19.28 4.02
C ILE A 86 9.75 -18.05 4.34
N TYR A 87 9.49 -16.96 3.62
CA TYR A 87 10.16 -15.68 3.79
C TYR A 87 9.12 -14.63 4.19
N ASP A 88 9.40 -13.94 5.28
CA ASP A 88 8.59 -12.87 5.84
C ASP A 88 9.54 -11.77 6.31
N GLU A 89 9.73 -10.76 5.46
CA GLU A 89 10.73 -9.71 5.68
C GLU A 89 10.05 -8.34 5.67
N ARG A 90 10.36 -7.51 6.66
CA ARG A 90 9.93 -6.12 6.74
C ARG A 90 11.12 -5.19 6.62
N ILE A 91 11.07 -4.30 5.63
CA ILE A 91 12.13 -3.35 5.34
C ILE A 91 11.60 -1.94 5.58
N GLU A 92 12.25 -1.21 6.48
CA GLU A 92 11.93 0.18 6.80
C GLU A 92 13.05 1.10 6.29
N ILE A 93 12.69 2.02 5.41
CA ILE A 93 13.63 2.94 4.76
C ILE A 93 13.32 4.35 5.28
N PRO A 94 14.19 4.92 6.13
CA PRO A 94 14.00 6.27 6.61
C PRO A 94 14.23 7.27 5.48
N PHE A 95 13.35 8.25 5.36
CA PHE A 95 13.54 9.38 4.46
C PHE A 95 13.35 10.71 5.21
N SER A 96 13.89 11.76 4.61
CA SER A 96 13.80 13.12 5.09
C SER A 96 13.44 14.02 3.91
N LEU A 97 12.47 14.91 4.07
CA LEU A 97 11.99 15.84 3.04
C LEU A 97 11.82 17.24 3.61
N GLY A 98 11.88 18.26 2.76
CA GLY A 98 11.68 19.64 3.22
C GLY A 98 12.91 20.25 3.92
N GLY A 99 12.76 21.50 4.36
CA GLY A 99 13.84 22.42 4.71
C GLY A 99 13.92 23.59 3.72
N ASN A 100 14.94 24.47 3.85
CA ASN A 100 15.11 25.69 3.03
C ASN A 100 15.11 25.47 1.49
N SER A 101 15.14 24.22 1.03
CA SER A 101 15.21 23.83 -0.38
C SER A 101 13.84 23.62 -1.05
N GLY A 102 12.71 23.69 -0.33
CA GLY A 102 11.37 23.61 -0.92
C GLY A 102 11.05 22.29 -1.64
N ILE A 103 11.73 21.20 -1.28
CA ILE A 103 11.52 19.88 -1.89
C ILE A 103 10.18 19.32 -1.44
N ASN A 104 9.26 19.15 -2.39
CA ASN A 104 7.90 18.67 -2.14
C ASN A 104 7.59 17.33 -2.78
N TRP A 105 8.56 16.67 -3.42
CA TRP A 105 8.36 15.40 -4.10
C TRP A 105 9.46 14.38 -3.85
N MET A 106 9.07 13.11 -3.89
CA MET A 106 9.93 11.94 -3.90
C MET A 106 9.50 11.01 -5.01
N GLN A 107 10.45 10.40 -5.69
CA GLN A 107 10.19 9.25 -6.53
C GLN A 107 10.56 7.99 -5.76
N PHE A 108 9.70 7.00 -5.86
CA PHE A 108 9.89 5.68 -5.31
C PHE A 108 9.83 4.69 -6.46
N ASN A 109 10.78 3.75 -6.47
CA ASN A 109 10.66 2.55 -7.28
C ASN A 109 10.90 1.35 -6.39
N ALA A 110 10.04 0.35 -6.50
CA ALA A 110 10.32 -0.97 -5.95
C ALA A 110 10.13 -2.01 -7.02
N GLY A 111 10.87 -3.11 -6.88
CA GLY A 111 10.62 -4.26 -7.72
C GLY A 111 11.03 -5.57 -7.07
N LEU A 112 10.31 -6.59 -7.48
CA LEU A 112 10.66 -7.98 -7.22
C LEU A 112 11.25 -8.55 -8.51
N GLY A 113 12.44 -9.12 -8.44
CA GLY A 113 13.08 -9.86 -9.52
C GLY A 113 13.30 -11.31 -9.14
N MET A 114 13.02 -12.22 -10.06
CA MET A 114 13.21 -13.66 -9.86
C MET A 114 14.02 -14.23 -11.02
N GLN A 115 15.00 -15.07 -10.73
CA GLN A 115 15.70 -15.89 -11.71
C GLN A 115 15.71 -17.33 -11.20
N LEU A 116 15.16 -18.23 -11.99
CA LEU A 116 15.00 -19.64 -11.64
C LEU A 116 15.91 -20.51 -12.53
N SER A 117 16.41 -21.63 -12.01
CA SER A 117 17.09 -22.65 -12.81
C SER A 117 16.69 -24.02 -12.28
N GLY A 118 16.05 -24.86 -13.10
CA GLY A 118 15.49 -26.15 -12.70
C GLY A 118 14.04 -26.10 -12.22
N ASN A 119 13.59 -27.12 -11.49
CA ASN A 119 12.19 -27.26 -11.07
C ASN A 119 11.92 -26.58 -9.72
N TRP A 120 11.64 -25.27 -9.78
CA TRP A 120 11.32 -24.43 -8.64
C TRP A 120 9.90 -23.89 -8.73
N VAL A 121 9.23 -23.81 -7.58
CA VAL A 121 8.01 -23.04 -7.38
C VAL A 121 8.33 -21.94 -6.38
N MET A 122 8.29 -20.71 -6.84
CA MET A 122 8.39 -19.53 -5.99
C MET A 122 7.11 -18.72 -6.11
N ASP A 123 6.58 -18.32 -4.96
CA ASP A 123 5.42 -17.46 -4.89
C ASP A 123 5.70 -16.29 -3.95
N PHE A 124 6.20 -15.21 -4.54
CA PHE A 124 6.29 -13.88 -3.93
C PHE A 124 5.19 -12.94 -4.45
N GLY A 125 4.26 -13.48 -5.25
CA GLY A 125 3.36 -12.68 -6.06
C GLY A 125 2.22 -12.01 -5.30
N ASN A 126 2.03 -12.37 -4.03
CA ASN A 126 0.76 -12.12 -3.34
C ASN A 126 0.84 -11.02 -2.29
N THR A 127 2.03 -10.66 -1.79
CA THR A 127 2.10 -9.69 -0.69
C THR A 127 3.42 -8.93 -0.72
N VAL A 128 3.48 -7.92 -1.60
CA VAL A 128 4.35 -6.77 -1.36
C VAL A 128 3.44 -5.58 -1.03
N SER A 129 3.38 -5.21 0.24
CA SER A 129 2.66 -4.02 0.68
C SER A 129 3.62 -2.85 0.83
N PHE A 130 3.15 -1.67 0.44
CA PHE A 130 3.89 -0.43 0.59
C PHE A 130 3.08 0.54 1.42
N SER A 131 3.72 1.12 2.42
CA SER A 131 3.14 2.17 3.23
C SER A 131 4.12 3.31 3.38
N ILE A 132 3.57 4.52 3.43
CA ILE A 132 4.30 5.73 3.76
C ILE A 132 3.74 6.25 5.06
N ILE A 133 4.62 6.39 6.04
CA ILE A 133 4.27 6.90 7.35
C ILE A 133 4.79 8.33 7.43
N LEU A 134 3.87 9.29 7.53
CA LEU A 134 4.14 10.71 7.69
C LEU A 134 3.75 11.19 9.09
N PRO A 135 4.38 12.25 9.62
CA PRO A 135 3.92 12.94 10.81
C PRO A 135 2.52 13.55 10.62
N ASP A 136 1.85 13.84 11.73
CA ASP A 136 0.55 14.51 11.73
C ASP A 136 0.58 15.85 10.98
N GLY A 137 -0.50 16.14 10.26
CA GLY A 137 -0.64 17.38 9.47
C GLY A 137 -0.10 17.30 8.04
N TYR A 138 0.54 16.20 7.66
CA TYR A 138 1.02 15.97 6.30
C TYR A 138 0.21 14.90 5.58
N SER A 139 0.12 15.03 4.26
CA SER A 139 -0.52 14.06 3.38
C SER A 139 0.29 13.89 2.11
N TYR A 140 -0.01 12.87 1.31
CA TYR A 140 0.69 12.67 0.05
C TYR A 140 -0.25 12.32 -1.10
N VAL A 141 0.20 12.66 -2.30
CA VAL A 141 -0.48 12.41 -3.56
C VAL A 141 0.48 11.73 -4.51
N SER A 142 0.09 10.56 -5.04
CA SER A 142 0.83 9.94 -6.13
C SER A 142 0.66 10.69 -7.44
N ALA A 143 1.64 10.56 -8.33
CA ALA A 143 1.55 11.09 -9.68
C ALA A 143 0.42 10.43 -10.48
N GLY A 144 0.04 9.20 -10.10
CA GLY A 144 -1.16 8.51 -10.59
C GLY A 144 -2.48 9.08 -10.06
N GLY A 145 -2.46 10.11 -9.22
CA GLY A 145 -3.66 10.78 -8.67
C GLY A 145 -4.31 10.05 -7.50
N LEU A 146 -3.68 9.00 -6.96
CA LEU A 146 -4.12 8.36 -5.73
C LEU A 146 -3.67 9.23 -4.55
N THR A 147 -4.62 9.94 -3.96
CA THR A 147 -4.39 10.71 -2.73
C THR A 147 -4.64 9.81 -1.53
N PHE A 148 -3.59 9.48 -0.78
CA PHE A 148 -3.75 8.80 0.50
C PHE A 148 -3.86 9.88 1.57
N ARG A 149 -5.11 10.31 1.80
CA ARG A 149 -5.42 11.32 2.79
C ARG A 149 -5.12 10.74 4.18
N PRO A 150 -4.39 11.45 5.07
CA PRO A 150 -4.21 11.03 6.45
C PRO A 150 -5.58 10.74 7.05
N LEU A 151 -5.65 9.72 7.91
CA LEU A 151 -6.85 9.30 8.63
C LEU A 151 -7.31 10.39 9.61
N ASN A 152 -7.75 11.49 9.07
CA ASN A 152 -8.78 12.29 9.70
C ASN A 152 -9.70 12.75 8.56
N PRO A 153 -10.53 11.85 8.00
CA PRO A 153 -11.76 12.35 7.44
C PRO A 153 -12.41 13.11 8.60
N SER A 154 -12.47 14.44 8.53
CA SER A 154 -13.50 15.14 9.28
C SER A 154 -14.77 14.43 8.84
N THR A 155 -15.23 13.54 9.69
CA THR A 155 -16.40 12.73 9.46
C THR A 155 -17.51 13.77 9.34
N GLY A 156 -17.82 14.14 8.10
CA GLY A 156 -19.21 14.30 7.69
C GLY A 156 -19.84 12.92 7.87
N GLY A 157 -19.88 12.47 9.13
CA GLY A 157 -20.30 11.16 9.52
C GLY A 157 -21.74 11.09 9.11
N VAL A 158 -22.09 9.98 8.45
CA VAL A 158 -23.47 9.54 8.44
C VAL A 158 -23.97 9.71 9.87
N PRO A 159 -25.02 10.52 10.11
CA PRO A 159 -25.51 10.75 11.45
C PRO A 159 -25.71 9.40 12.14
N GLU A 160 -25.33 9.29 13.41
CA GLU A 160 -25.44 8.02 14.12
C GLU A 160 -26.88 7.49 14.03
N PRO A 161 -27.11 6.16 14.07
CA PRO A 161 -28.45 5.58 13.97
C PRO A 161 -29.48 6.21 14.93
N ALA A 162 -29.02 6.71 16.09
CA ALA A 162 -29.83 7.45 17.03
C ALA A 162 -30.32 8.81 16.49
N ILE A 163 -29.51 9.52 15.72
CA ILE A 163 -29.88 10.80 15.10
C ILE A 163 -30.95 10.57 14.02
N TRP A 164 -30.82 9.50 13.22
CA TRP A 164 -31.87 9.10 12.28
C TRP A 164 -33.18 8.79 12.98
N ALA A 165 -33.12 8.03 14.08
CA ALA A 165 -34.29 7.72 14.88
C ALA A 165 -34.96 8.99 15.44
N MET A 166 -34.17 9.94 15.95
CA MET A 166 -34.70 11.22 16.46
C MET A 166 -35.33 12.07 15.35
N MET A 167 -34.73 12.14 14.16
CA MET A 167 -35.31 12.87 13.02
C MET A 167 -36.64 12.24 12.59
N ILE A 168 -36.67 10.91 12.45
CA ILE A 168 -37.90 10.17 12.07
C ILE A 168 -38.97 10.34 13.14
N ALA A 169 -38.63 10.23 14.42
CA ALA A 169 -39.56 10.45 15.51
C ALA A 169 -40.09 11.89 15.53
N GLY A 170 -39.22 12.88 15.33
CA GLY A 170 -39.60 14.29 15.21
C GLY A 170 -40.59 14.53 14.08
N PHE A 171 -40.29 14.06 12.86
CA PHE A 171 -41.18 14.18 11.71
C PHE A 171 -42.50 13.42 11.92
N GLY A 172 -42.45 12.24 12.53
CA GLY A 172 -43.64 11.45 12.88
C GLY A 172 -44.57 12.17 13.85
N LEU A 173 -44.01 12.77 14.91
CA LEU A 173 -44.76 13.54 15.90
C LEU A 173 -45.36 14.81 15.29
N THR A 174 -44.59 15.57 14.50
CA THR A 174 -45.11 16.77 13.81
C THR A 174 -46.23 16.40 12.84
N GLY A 175 -46.06 15.35 12.04
CA GLY A 175 -47.10 14.86 11.12
C GLY A 175 -48.36 14.40 11.85
N ALA A 176 -48.22 13.70 12.98
CA ALA A 176 -49.35 13.28 13.81
C ALA A 176 -50.10 14.47 14.41
N ALA A 177 -49.39 15.49 14.89
CA ALA A 177 -49.98 16.72 15.45
C ALA A 177 -50.79 17.49 14.39
N LEU A 178 -50.28 17.61 13.16
CA LEU A 178 -50.99 18.27 12.06
C LEU A 178 -52.28 17.55 11.68
N ARG A 179 -52.25 16.21 11.58
CA ARG A 179 -53.45 15.39 11.28
C ARG A 179 -54.52 15.49 12.37
N ARG A 180 -54.13 15.59 13.65
CA ARG A 180 -55.08 15.79 14.76
C ARG A 180 -55.82 17.12 14.65
N ARG A 181 -55.13 18.21 14.28
CA ARG A 181 -55.76 19.55 14.14
C ARG A 181 -56.78 19.58 13.00
N GLN A 182 -56.49 18.94 11.88
CA GLN A 182 -57.43 18.85 10.75
C GLN A 182 -58.71 18.09 11.11
N ARG A 183 -58.61 16.99 11.87
CA ARG A 183 -59.78 16.24 12.32
C ARG A 183 -60.67 17.03 13.27
N VAL A 184 -60.08 17.82 14.17
CA VAL A 184 -60.84 18.67 15.09
C VAL A 184 -61.53 19.81 14.34
N ALA A 185 -60.87 20.41 13.35
CA ALA A 185 -61.47 21.45 12.51
C ALA A 185 -62.62 20.91 11.64
N ALA A 186 -62.49 19.69 11.09
CA ALA A 186 -63.52 19.06 10.26
C ALA A 186 -64.76 18.56 11.04
N VAL A 187 -64.69 18.44 12.37
CA VAL A 187 -65.82 18.07 13.24
C VAL A 187 -66.60 19.31 13.72
N LEU A 188 -66.03 20.51 13.57
CA LEU A 188 -66.58 21.77 14.06
C LEU A 188 -67.09 22.72 12.95
N GLY A 189 -67.09 22.28 11.69
CA GLY A 189 -67.67 23.00 10.54
C GLY A 189 -68.72 22.16 9.84
#